data_AF-A0A0G1L8M5-F1
#
_entry.id   AF-A0A0G1L8M5-F1
#
_cell.length_a   1.000
_cell.length_b   1.000
_cell.length_c   1.000
_cell.angle_alpha   90.00
_cell.angle_beta   90.00
_cell.angle_gamma   90.00
#
_symmetry.space_group_name_H-M   'P 1'
#
loop_
_entity.id
_entity.type
_entity.pdbx_description
1 polymer ?
#
loop_
_entity_poly.entity_id
_entity_poly.type
_entity_poly.pdbx_seq_one_letter_code
_entity_poly.pdbx_strand_id
1 'polypeptide(L)' 'MVKNKQIAIFKGKKIRRVWDKKREKWYFSVVDIVAILTSQTDFQRSRNYWKVL' A
#
# COMPACT_ATOMS: atom_id res chain seq x y z
N MET A 1 19.90 -12.06 0.97
CA MET A 1 19.39 -10.87 1.70
C MET A 1 17.98 -11.16 2.19
N VAL A 2 17.78 -11.28 3.51
CA VAL A 2 16.50 -11.66 4.11
C VAL A 2 15.49 -10.53 3.93
N LYS A 3 14.63 -10.64 2.90
CA LYS A 3 13.44 -9.79 2.76
C LYS A 3 12.47 -10.22 3.85
N ASN A 4 12.56 -9.58 5.01
CA ASN A 4 11.60 -9.72 6.10
C ASN A 4 10.27 -9.09 5.63
N LYS A 5 9.52 -9.82 4.78
CA LYS A 5 8.17 -9.48 4.32
C LYS A 5 7.21 -9.73 5.48
N GLN A 6 7.42 -9.03 6.59
CA GLN A 6 6.44 -9.01 7.66
C GLN A 6 5.17 -8.41 7.07
N ILE A 7 4.17 -9.28 6.88
CA ILE A 7 2.91 -8.99 6.21
C ILE A 7 2.21 -7.88 6.98
N ALA A 8 1.93 -6.76 6.31
CA ALA A 8 1.03 -5.75 6.85
C ALA A 8 -0.38 -6.07 6.38
N ILE A 9 -1.31 -6.18 7.31
CA ILE A 9 -2.72 -6.47 7.05
C ILE A 9 -3.54 -5.22 7.33
N PHE A 10 -4.37 -4.82 6.36
CA PHE A 10 -5.31 -3.73 6.50
C PHE A 10 -6.68 -4.17 5.97
N LYS A 11 -7.72 -4.08 6.80
CA LYS A 11 -9.07 -4.64 6.53
C LYS A 11 -9.05 -6.07 5.96
N GLY A 12 -8.21 -6.94 6.53
CA GLY A 12 -8.07 -8.34 6.10
C GLY A 12 -7.32 -8.55 4.78
N LYS A 13 -6.87 -7.48 4.09
CA LYS A 13 -6.08 -7.54 2.87
C LYS A 13 -4.62 -7.19 3.13
N LYS A 14 -3.70 -7.83 2.39
CA LYS A 14 -2.27 -7.56 2.52
C LYS A 14 -1.93 -6.24 1.83
N ILE A 15 -1.20 -5.35 2.51
CA ILE A 15 -0.72 -4.08 1.96
C ILE A 15 0.80 -4.04 1.91
N ARG A 16 1.35 -3.27 0.96
CA ARG A 16 2.78 -3.02 0.88
C ARG A 16 3.19 -1.97 1.91
N ARG A 17 4.21 -2.29 2.71
CA ARG A 17 4.88 -1.36 3.61
C ARG A 17 6.40 -1.45 3.51
N VAL A 18 7.08 -0.35 3.85
CA VAL A 18 8.53 -0.26 3.90
C VAL A 18 8.93 0.43 5.20
N TRP A 19 9.93 -0.12 5.89
CA TRP A 19 10.56 0.54 7.03
C TRP A 19 11.68 1.43 6.53
N ASP A 20 11.62 2.72 6.85
CA ASP A 20 12.75 3.63 6.67
C ASP A 20 13.51 3.76 8.00
N LYS A 21 14.68 3.11 8.06
CA LYS A 21 15.57 3.16 9.23
C LYS A 21 16.14 4.56 9.50
N LYS A 22 16.29 5.41 8.47
CA LYS A 22 16.90 6.74 8.62
C LYS A 22 15.93 7.74 9.25
N ARG A 23 14.65 7.59 8.94
CA ARG A 23 13.60 8.48 9.43
C ARG A 23 12.77 7.85 10.56
N GLU A 24 13.07 6.62 10.92
CA GLU A 24 12.33 5.79 11.87
C GLU A 24 10.82 5.78 11.60
N LYS A 25 10.46 5.68 10.31
CA LYS A 25 9.08 5.81 9.85
C LYS A 25 8.66 4.63 8.98
N TRP A 26 7.38 4.28 9.10
CA TRP A 26 6.73 3.33 8.21
C TRP A 26 6.13 4.06 7.01
N TYR A 27 6.48 3.59 5.81
CA TYR A 27 5.87 4.01 4.56
C TYR A 27 4.90 2.94 4.08
N PHE A 28 3.71 3.36 3.64
CA PHE A 28 2.66 2.48 3.15
C PHE A 28 2.28 2.84 1.71
N SER A 29 1.85 1.85 0.94
CA SER A 29 1.34 2.10 -0.42
C SER A 29 -0.04 2.74 -0.35
N VAL A 30 -0.14 3.99 -0.78
CA VAL A 30 -1.41 4.72 -0.88
C VAL A 30 -2.38 4.04 -1.85
N VAL A 31 -1.87 3.50 -2.97
CA VAL A 31 -2.72 2.82 -3.96
C VAL A 31 -3.38 1.57 -3.37
N ASP A 32 -2.64 0.79 -2.58
CA ASP A 32 -3.21 -0.40 -1.92
C ASP A 32 -4.30 0.00 -0.91
N ILE A 33 -4.07 1.09 -0.16
CA ILE A 33 -5.05 1.62 0.80
C ILE A 33 -6.32 2.09 0.07
N VAL A 34 -6.17 2.87 -1.00
CA VAL A 34 -7.30 3.39 -1.79
C VAL A 34 -8.09 2.23 -2.43
N ALA A 35 -7.41 1.22 -2.99
CA ALA A 35 -8.07 0.04 -3.55
C ALA A 35 -8.90 -0.72 -2.49
N ILE A 36 -8.37 -0.85 -1.27
CA ILE A 36 -9.10 -1.50 -0.16
C ILE A 36 -10.30 -0.66 0.29
N LEU A 37 -10.13 0.66 0.42
CA LEU A 37 -11.19 1.56 0.89
C LEU A 37 -12.32 1.72 -0.12
N THR A 38 -12.00 1.76 -1.41
CA THR A 38 -12.99 1.87 -2.49
C THR A 38 -13.62 0.54 -2.87
N SER A 39 -13.20 -0.56 -2.24
CA SER A 39 -13.55 -1.93 -2.65
C SER A 39 -13.30 -2.20 -4.14
N GLN A 40 -12.47 -1.39 -4.81
CA GLN A 40 -12.09 -1.60 -6.19
C GLN A 40 -11.06 -2.73 -6.24
N THR A 41 -11.47 -3.85 -6.82
CA THR A 41 -10.59 -4.96 -7.17
C THR A 41 -9.64 -4.61 -8.31
N ASP A 42 -9.97 -3.58 -9.08
CA ASP A 42 -9.17 -3.13 -10.22
C ASP A 42 -8.16 -2.05 -9.82
N PHE A 43 -6.91 -2.48 -9.62
CA PHE A 43 -5.77 -1.63 -9.33
C PHE A 43 -5.58 -0.50 -10.37
N GLN A 44 -5.98 -0.72 -11.64
CA GLN A 44 -5.87 0.30 -12.69
C GLN A 44 -6.82 1.47 -12.44
N ARG A 45 -8.03 1.20 -11.94
CA ARG A 45 -8.98 2.25 -11.56
C ARG A 45 -8.52 3.03 -10.34
N SER A 46 -7.94 2.39 -9.33
CA SER A 46 -7.41 3.10 -8.16
C SER A 46 -6.18 3.96 -8.50
N ARG A 47 -5.41 3.61 -9.53
CA ARG A 47 -4.30 4.44 -10.02
C ARG A 47 -4.77 5.72 -10.73
N ASN A 48 -6.03 5.78 -11.18
CA ASN A 48 -6.57 7.00 -11.77
C ASN A 48 -6.57 8.19 -10.81
N TYR A 49 -6.56 7.98 -9.49
CA TYR A 49 -6.40 9.06 -8.51
C TYR A 49 -5.19 9.96 -8.80
N TRP A 50 -4.10 9.41 -9.35
CA TRP A 50 -2.90 10.16 -9.73
C TRP A 50 -2.87 10.57 -11.21
N LYS A 51 -3.80 10.06 -12.04
CA LYS A 51 -3.82 10.26 -13.49
C LYS A 51 -4.66 11.47 -13.91
N VAL A 52 -5.56 11.94 -13.05
CA VAL A 52 -6.45 13.08 -13.30
C VAL A 52 -5.94 14.39 -12.66
N LEU A 53 -4.65 14.44 -12.30
CA LEU A 53 -3.93 15.67 -11.95
C LEU A 53 -2.92 15.96 -13.06
#